data_AF-A0A6H5GIN0-F1
#
_entry.id   AF-A0A6H5GIN0-F1
#
_cell.length_a   1.000
_cell.length_b   1.000
_cell.length_c   1.000
_cell.angle_alpha   90.00
_cell.angle_beta   90.00
_cell.angle_gamma   90.00
#
_symmetry.space_group_name_H-M   'P 1'
#
loop_
_entity.id
_entity.type
_entity.pdbx_description
1 polymer ?
#
loop_
_entity_poly.entity_id
_entity_poly.type
_entity_poly.pdbx_seq_one_letter_code
_entity_poly.pdbx_strand_id
1 'polypeptide(L)' 'MNRLGMMVDLSKVSVKTMKAALETSKAPVIFSHSSARALCNSTRNVPDHILAKL' A
#
# COMPACT_ATOMS: atom_id res chain seq x y z
N MET A 1 13.32 2.78 7.23
CA MET A 1 12.21 2.06 7.89
C MET A 1 12.57 0.59 8.12
N ASN A 2 12.81 -0.22 7.08
CA ASN A 2 13.16 -1.65 7.21
C ASN A 2 14.28 -1.98 8.20
N ARG A 3 15.43 -1.28 8.13
CA ARG A 3 16.55 -1.49 9.08
C ARG A 3 16.17 -1.26 10.54
N LEU A 4 15.22 -0.37 10.80
CA LEU A 4 14.78 0.01 12.15
C LEU A 4 13.63 -0.87 12.66
N GLY A 5 13.13 -1.83 11.86
CA GLY A 5 11.94 -2.62 12.23
C GLY A 5 10.65 -1.81 12.26
N MET A 6 10.60 -0.66 11.60
CA MET A 6 9.42 0.21 11.55
C MET A 6 8.49 -0.23 10.42
N MET A 7 7.22 -0.50 10.74
CA MET A 7 6.18 -0.80 9.75
C MET A 7 5.95 0.37 8.80
N VAL A 8 5.80 0.07 7.51
CA VAL A 8 5.51 1.05 6.47
C VAL A 8 4.01 1.02 6.17
N ASP A 9 3.32 2.13 6.42
CA ASP A 9 1.91 2.30 6.11
C ASP A 9 1.72 3.03 4.78
N LEU A 10 0.93 2.43 3.89
CA LEU A 10 0.62 2.91 2.55
C LEU A 10 -0.78 3.53 2.44
N SER A 11 -1.53 3.66 3.53
CA SER A 11 -2.78 4.43 3.52
C SER A 11 -2.51 5.91 3.16
N LYS A 12 -3.41 6.49 2.37
CA LYS A 12 -3.37 7.88 1.83
C LYS A 12 -2.30 8.22 0.79
N VAL A 13 -1.38 7.30 0.45
CA VAL A 13 -0.35 7.58 -0.56
C VAL A 13 -0.87 7.39 -1.99
N SER A 14 -0.09 7.82 -2.99
CA SER A 14 -0.43 7.60 -4.40
C SER A 14 -0.23 6.14 -4.83
N VAL A 15 -0.91 5.68 -5.88
CA VAL A 15 -0.70 4.34 -6.47
C VAL A 15 0.77 4.15 -6.92
N LYS A 16 1.42 5.20 -7.42
CA LYS A 16 2.85 5.17 -7.78
C LYS A 16 3.72 4.87 -6.56
N THR A 17 3.43 5.51 -5.43
CA THR A 17 4.14 5.30 -4.16
C THR A 17 3.87 3.89 -3.61
N MET A 18 2.63 3.39 -3.70
CA MET A 18 2.30 2.02 -3.29
C MET A 18 3.17 0.99 -4.03
N LYS A 19 3.27 1.11 -5.37
CA LYS A 19 4.11 0.23 -6.20
C LYS A 19 5.58 0.29 -5.80
N ALA A 20 6.14 1.50 -5.70
CA ALA A 20 7.54 1.69 -5.34
C ALA A 20 7.86 1.12 -3.95
N ALA A 21 6.96 1.28 -2.98
CA ALA A 21 7.14 0.74 -1.64
C ALA A 21 7.08 -0.79 -1.62
N LEU A 22 6.13 -1.41 -2.33
CA LEU A 22 6.03 -2.87 -2.46
C LEU A 22 7.28 -3.47 -3.14
N GLU A 23 7.85 -2.78 -4.13
CA GLU A 23 9.04 -3.26 -4.86
C GLU A 23 10.36 -3.04 -4.09
N THR A 24 10.41 -2.03 -3.22
CA THR A 24 11.63 -1.66 -2.48
C THR A 24 11.67 -2.23 -1.06
N SER A 25 10.50 -2.48 -0.46
CA SER A 25 10.46 -2.92 0.94
C SER A 25 10.98 -4.35 1.08
N LYS A 26 11.83 -4.55 2.09
CA LYS A 26 12.39 -5.87 2.47
C LYS A 26 11.57 -6.55 3.56
N ALA A 27 10.55 -5.87 4.07
CA ALA A 27 9.64 -6.35 5.10
C ALA A 27 8.19 -6.05 4.69
N PRO A 28 7.20 -6.78 5.23
CA PRO A 28 5.80 -6.53 4.94
C PRO A 28 5.40 -5.07 5.19
N VAL A 29 4.50 -4.58 4.35
CA VAL A 29 3.88 -3.25 4.47
C VAL A 29 2.42 -3.40 4.90
N ILE A 30 1.81 -2.31 5.33
CA ILE A 30 0.40 -2.30 5.74
C ILE A 30 -0.39 -1.20 5.03
N PHE A 31 -1.71 -1.37 5.02
CA PHE A 31 -2.67 -0.29 4.79
C PHE A 31 -3.50 -0.15 6.06
N SER A 32 -3.14 0.79 6.94
CA SER A 32 -3.81 0.88 8.26
C SER A 32 -5.27 1.32 8.17
N HIS A 33 -5.64 2.08 7.14
CA HIS A 33 -7.00 2.53 6.87
C HIS A 33 -7.23 2.81 5.37
N SER A 34 -7.59 1.77 4.63
CA SER A 34 -7.99 1.86 3.22
C SER A 34 -9.12 0.87 2.92
N SER A 35 -9.86 1.09 1.83
CA SER A 35 -10.81 0.11 1.28
C SER A 35 -10.36 -0.37 -0.11
N ALA A 36 -11.02 -1.39 -0.65
CA ALA A 36 -10.79 -1.87 -2.01
C ALA A 36 -11.46 -0.93 -3.02
N ARG A 37 -10.73 -0.57 -4.09
CA ARG A 37 -11.26 0.35 -5.11
C ARG A 37 -12.43 -0.25 -5.88
N ALA A 38 -12.44 -1.56 -6.07
CA ALA A 38 -13.56 -2.27 -6.69
C ALA A 38 -14.89 -2.08 -5.94
N LEU A 39 -14.85 -1.90 -4.62
CA LEU A 39 -16.05 -1.70 -3.80
C LEU A 39 -16.47 -0.22 -3.73
N CYS A 40 -15.51 0.69 -3.77
CA CYS A 40 -15.75 2.12 -3.74
C CYS A 40 -14.69 2.83 -4.60
N ASN A 41 -15.12 3.44 -5.71
CA ASN A 41 -14.21 4.07 -6.67
C ASN A 41 -13.71 5.43 -6.18
N SER A 42 -12.89 5.42 -5.14
CA SER A 42 -12.19 6.58 -4.59
C SER A 42 -10.70 6.51 -4.89
N THR A 43 -10.07 7.64 -5.17
CA THR A 43 -8.61 7.74 -5.32
C THR A 43 -7.85 7.30 -4.08
N ARG A 44 -8.48 7.35 -2.88
CA ARG A 44 -7.92 6.83 -1.63
C ARG A 44 -7.87 5.30 -1.53
N ASN A 45 -8.68 4.59 -2.31
CA ASN A 45 -8.85 3.14 -2.19
C ASN A 45 -7.83 2.38 -3.05
N VAL A 46 -7.47 1.19 -2.58
CA VAL A 46 -6.40 0.37 -3.15
C VAL A 46 -6.92 -0.35 -4.41
N PRO A 47 -6.30 -0.14 -5.59
CA PRO A 47 -6.64 -0.90 -6.79
C PRO A 47 -6.31 -2.38 -6.63
N ASP A 48 -7.07 -3.25 -7.30
CA ASP A 48 -6.91 -4.71 -7.19
C ASP A 48 -5.52 -5.19 -7.60
N HIS A 49 -4.89 -4.56 -8.61
CA HIS A 49 -3.52 -4.89 -9.02
C HIS A 49 -2.44 -4.55 -7.98
N ILE A 50 -2.76 -3.71 -6.99
CA ILE A 50 -1.90 -3.45 -5.82
C ILE A 50 -2.22 -4.48 -4.73
N LEU A 51 -3.50 -4.78 -4.48
CA LEU A 51 -3.90 -5.80 -3.51
C LEU A 51 -3.35 -7.18 -3.87
N ALA A 52 -3.29 -7.53 -5.16
CA ALA A 52 -2.73 -8.79 -5.64
C ALA A 52 -1.19 -8.91 -5.47
N LYS A 53 -0.50 -7.83 -5.11
CA LYS A 53 0.95 -7.81 -4.85
C LYS A 53 1.30 -7.90 -3.35
N LEU A 54 0.31 -7.92 -2.46
CA LEU A 54 0.51 -8.03 -1.01
C LEU A 54 0.95 -9.44 -0.60
#